data_AF-A0A9P1CIU4-F1
#
_entry.id   AF-A0A9P1CIU4-F1
#
_cell.length_a   1.000
_cell.length_b   1.000
_cell.length_c   1.000
_cell.angle_alpha   90.00
_cell.angle_beta   90.00
_cell.angle_gamma   90.00
#
_symmetry.space_group_name_H-M   'P 1'
#
loop_
_entity.id
_entity.type
_entity.pdbx_description
1 polymer ?
#
loop_
_entity_poly.entity_id
_entity_poly.type
_entity_poly.pdbx_seq_one_letter_code
_entity_poly.pdbx_strand_id
1 'polypeptide(L)'
;MARSRSRSPRSNLQIADQKIVFIGTSTRFDLGQKYCGVNNGLFKCKERVKELGGEVVGTVASGRKIIPKDEKIIERADLVVKMSNYADVDLQKAEAEQKKVVDQEAFLAALFETTVLRL
;
A
#
# COMPACT_ATOMS: atom_id res chain seq x y z
N MET A 1 33.43 -17.23 -15.13
CA MET A 1 32.03 -17.34 -14.65
C MET A 1 31.69 -16.14 -13.79
N ALA A 2 31.10 -15.09 -14.36
CA ALA A 2 30.68 -13.91 -13.59
C ALA A 2 29.21 -14.09 -13.18
N ARG A 3 28.96 -14.07 -11.86
CA ARG A 3 27.64 -14.24 -11.24
C ARG A 3 26.65 -13.22 -11.80
N SER A 4 25.62 -13.72 -12.49
CA SER A 4 24.45 -12.95 -12.88
C SER A 4 23.77 -12.43 -11.60
N ARG A 5 23.96 -11.13 -11.31
CA ARG A 5 23.17 -10.44 -10.29
C ARG A 5 21.79 -10.21 -10.91
N SER A 6 20.87 -11.13 -10.67
CA SER A 6 19.45 -10.90 -10.88
C SER A 6 19.05 -9.72 -10.00
N ARG A 7 19.03 -8.51 -10.59
CA ARG A 7 18.35 -7.38 -9.99
C ARG A 7 16.88 -7.77 -9.95
N SER A 8 16.38 -8.10 -8.77
CA SER A 8 14.95 -8.15 -8.51
C SER A 8 14.32 -6.91 -9.16
N PRO A 9 13.18 -7.05 -9.85
CA PRO A 9 12.55 -5.88 -10.47
C PRO A 9 12.32 -4.86 -9.37
N ARG A 10 13.03 -3.73 -9.43
CA ARG A 10 12.66 -2.55 -8.65
C ARG A 10 11.24 -2.26 -9.11
N SER A 11 10.25 -2.57 -8.28
CA SER A 11 8.88 -2.20 -8.54
C SER A 11 8.87 -0.67 -8.63
N ASN A 12 8.85 -0.15 -9.86
CA ASN A 12 8.65 1.28 -10.14
C ASN A 12 7.20 1.62 -9.76
N LEU A 13 6.88 1.58 -8.47
CA LEU A 13 5.62 2.07 -7.97
C LEU A 13 5.68 3.60 -8.06
N GLN A 14 5.14 4.16 -9.14
CA GLN A 14 4.95 5.60 -9.26
C GLN A 14 3.85 6.02 -8.28
N ILE A 15 4.23 6.66 -7.19
CA ILE A 15 3.29 7.11 -6.12
C ILE A 15 2.78 8.53 -6.38
N ALA A 16 3.51 9.32 -7.17
CA ALA A 16 3.12 10.68 -7.52
C ALA A 16 1.71 10.71 -8.12
N ASP A 17 0.89 11.64 -7.62
CA ASP A 17 -0.50 11.87 -8.01
C ASP A 17 -1.47 10.69 -7.78
N GLN A 18 -1.06 9.66 -7.02
CA GLN A 18 -1.92 8.51 -6.73
C GLN A 18 -2.69 8.66 -5.42
N LYS A 19 -3.98 8.32 -5.46
CA LYS A 19 -4.82 8.15 -4.28
C LYS A 19 -4.76 6.70 -3.79
N ILE A 20 -4.32 6.53 -2.56
CA ILE A 20 -4.02 5.24 -1.95
C ILE A 20 -5.02 4.95 -0.84
N VAL A 21 -5.60 3.75 -0.86
CA VAL A 21 -6.40 3.24 0.26
C VAL A 21 -5.76 1.98 0.83
N PHE A 22 -5.73 1.86 2.15
CA PHE A 22 -5.32 0.62 2.82
C PHE A 22 -6.57 -0.17 3.19
N ILE A 23 -6.65 -1.44 2.78
CA ILE A 23 -7.75 -2.34 3.14
C ILE A 23 -7.24 -3.40 4.12
N GLY A 24 -8.05 -3.66 5.14
CA GLY A 24 -7.73 -4.66 6.15
C GLY A 24 -6.84 -4.12 7.26
N THR A 25 -6.88 -2.80 7.51
CA THR A 25 -6.14 -2.23 8.64
C THR A 25 -6.77 -2.74 9.94
N SER A 26 -6.10 -3.66 10.62
CA SER A 26 -6.32 -3.87 12.04
C SER A 26 -5.64 -2.72 12.81
N THR A 27 -5.89 -2.62 14.11
CA THR A 27 -5.20 -1.67 15.01
C THR A 27 -3.67 -1.81 15.02
N ARG A 28 -3.10 -2.79 14.32
CA ARG A 28 -1.65 -3.01 14.20
C ARG A 28 -1.22 -3.00 12.73
N PHE A 29 -0.39 -2.00 12.39
CA PHE A 29 0.38 -2.00 11.16
C PHE A 29 1.62 -2.87 11.36
N ASP A 30 1.46 -4.20 11.20
CA ASP A 30 2.41 -5.23 11.65
C ASP A 30 3.81 -5.12 11.02
N LEU A 31 3.91 -4.56 9.80
CA LEU A 31 5.19 -4.34 9.11
C LEU A 31 5.83 -2.97 9.41
N GLY A 32 5.23 -2.16 10.29
CA GLY A 32 5.72 -0.84 10.64
C GLY A 32 7.09 -0.86 11.29
N GLN A 33 7.38 -1.86 12.14
CA GLN A 33 8.69 -1.95 12.78
C GLN A 33 9.77 -2.36 11.78
N LYS A 34 9.45 -3.22 10.81
CA LYS A 34 10.36 -3.70 9.76
C LYS A 34 10.79 -2.58 8.80
N TYR A 35 9.85 -1.75 8.34
CA TYR A 35 10.11 -0.74 7.31
C TYR A 35 10.21 0.69 7.84
N CYS A 36 9.44 1.02 8.87
CA CYS A 36 9.33 2.39 9.40
C CYS A 36 10.09 2.57 10.73
N GLY A 37 10.62 1.48 11.32
CA GLY A 37 11.35 1.47 12.59
C GLY A 37 10.48 1.78 13.82
N VAL A 38 9.15 1.79 13.68
CA VAL A 38 8.20 2.10 14.76
C VAL A 38 7.00 1.16 14.74
N ASN A 39 6.48 0.83 15.93
CA ASN A 39 5.20 0.14 16.04
C ASN A 39 4.08 1.04 15.49
N ASN A 40 3.18 0.47 14.68
CA ASN A 40 2.12 1.21 13.99
C ASN A 40 2.64 2.30 13.02
N GLY A 41 3.48 1.90 12.06
CA GLY A 41 4.12 2.78 11.08
C GLY A 41 3.22 3.48 10.06
N LEU A 42 1.88 3.39 10.18
CA LEU A 42 0.94 3.97 9.22
C LEU A 42 1.14 5.49 9.06
N PHE A 43 1.42 6.21 10.15
CA PHE A 43 1.71 7.64 10.09
C PHE A 43 2.92 7.96 9.21
N LYS A 44 4.04 7.25 9.42
CA LYS A 44 5.25 7.39 8.59
C LYS A 44 5.00 7.01 7.13
N CYS A 45 4.16 6.00 6.87
CA CYS A 45 3.76 5.65 5.51
C CYS A 45 3.00 6.80 4.85
N LYS A 46 2.05 7.42 5.56
CA LYS A 46 1.30 8.59 5.05
C LYS A 46 2.21 9.78 4.76
N GLU A 47 3.15 10.08 5.66
CA GLU A 47 4.14 11.13 5.43
C GLU A 47 4.99 10.83 4.19
N ARG A 48 5.50 9.61 4.08
CA ARG A 48 6.34 9.23 2.95
C ARG A 48 5.59 9.23 1.62
N VAL A 49 4.33 8.80 1.59
CA VAL A 49 3.45 8.90 0.41
C VAL A 49 3.27 10.36 0.01
N LYS A 50 3.02 11.24 0.98
CA LYS A 50 2.88 12.68 0.74
C LYS A 50 4.17 13.32 0.22
N GLU A 51 5.32 12.95 0.75
CA GLU A 51 6.64 13.38 0.25
C GLU A 51 6.88 12.98 -1.21
N LEU A 52 6.31 11.85 -1.64
CA LEU A 52 6.39 11.34 -3.01
C LEU A 52 5.26 11.88 -3.91
N GLY A 53 4.42 12.80 -3.42
CA GLY A 53 3.35 13.43 -4.19
C GLY A 53 2.06 12.62 -4.28
N GLY A 54 1.91 11.53 -3.52
CA GLY A 54 0.67 10.78 -3.42
C GLY A 54 -0.22 11.23 -2.25
N GLU A 55 -1.43 10.68 -2.18
CA GLU A 55 -2.39 10.94 -1.11
C GLU A 55 -2.94 9.63 -0.53
N VAL A 56 -2.96 9.48 0.79
CA VAL A 56 -3.70 8.38 1.43
C VAL A 56 -5.12 8.84 1.74
N VAL A 57 -6.09 8.40 0.93
CA VAL A 57 -7.50 8.85 1.02
C VAL A 57 -8.27 8.20 2.17
N GLY A 58 -7.78 7.08 2.69
CA GLY A 58 -8.42 6.42 3.82
C GLY A 58 -7.84 5.06 4.18
N THR A 59 -8.40 4.50 5.24
CA THR A 59 -8.14 3.14 5.71
C THR A 59 -9.48 2.45 5.93
N VAL A 60 -9.67 1.30 5.31
CA VAL A 60 -10.85 0.46 5.48
C VAL A 60 -10.50 -0.61 6.51
N ALA A 61 -11.17 -0.51 7.66
CA ALA A 61 -10.91 -1.39 8.78
C ALA A 61 -11.47 -2.79 8.55
N SER A 62 -10.75 -3.76 9.10
CA SER A 62 -11.07 -5.18 9.08
C SER A 62 -12.23 -5.54 10.02
N GLY A 63 -13.16 -6.41 9.58
CA GLY A 63 -13.98 -7.24 10.47
C GLY A 63 -15.46 -7.40 10.09
N ARG A 64 -15.98 -6.66 9.10
CA ARG A 64 -17.36 -6.76 8.62
C ARG A 64 -17.41 -6.52 7.11
N LYS A 65 -18.50 -6.98 6.48
CA LYS A 65 -18.87 -6.69 5.10
C LYS A 65 -18.58 -5.21 4.80
N ILE A 66 -17.85 -4.93 3.72
CA ILE A 66 -17.56 -3.55 3.26
C ILE A 66 -18.86 -2.74 3.30
N ILE A 67 -18.86 -1.63 4.04
CA ILE A 67 -20.04 -0.77 4.14
C ILE A 67 -20.02 0.27 3.01
N PRO A 68 -21.18 0.84 2.63
CA PRO A 68 -21.26 1.82 1.53
C PRO A 68 -20.33 3.04 1.69
N LYS A 69 -19.91 3.36 2.92
CA LYS A 69 -18.93 4.42 3.18
C LYS A 69 -17.51 4.01 2.72
N ASP A 70 -17.13 2.77 2.98
CA ASP A 70 -15.82 2.23 2.59
C ASP A 70 -15.73 2.07 1.07
N GLU A 71 -16.85 1.68 0.45
CA GLU A 71 -16.99 1.62 -1.01
C GLU A 71 -16.63 2.96 -1.68
N LYS A 72 -17.18 4.08 -1.18
CA LYS A 72 -16.85 5.42 -1.70
C LYS A 72 -15.38 5.80 -1.53
N ILE A 73 -14.70 5.23 -0.54
CA ILE A 73 -13.26 5.47 -0.33
C ILE A 73 -12.46 4.67 -1.35
N ILE A 74 -12.85 3.43 -1.61
CA ILE A 74 -12.23 2.54 -2.61
C ILE A 74 -12.41 3.12 -4.02
N GLU A 75 -13.60 3.62 -4.36
CA GLU A 75 -13.89 4.25 -5.66
C GLU A 75 -12.96 5.43 -5.97
N ARG A 76 -12.61 6.20 -4.93
CA ARG A 76 -11.73 7.37 -5.03
C ARG A 76 -10.24 7.03 -5.10
N ALA A 77 -9.86 5.79 -4.82
CA ALA A 77 -8.47 5.36 -4.83
C ALA A 77 -8.05 4.93 -6.24
N ASP A 78 -6.79 5.18 -6.60
CA ASP A 78 -6.14 4.65 -7.80
C ASP A 78 -5.38 3.35 -7.47
N LEU A 79 -4.89 3.25 -6.23
CA LEU A 79 -4.12 2.13 -5.73
C LEU A 79 -4.68 1.62 -4.40
N VAL A 80 -4.83 0.31 -4.32
CA VAL A 80 -5.36 -0.39 -3.15
C VAL A 80 -4.24 -1.21 -2.54
N VAL A 81 -3.88 -0.90 -1.29
CA VAL A 81 -2.88 -1.65 -0.52
C VAL A 81 -3.59 -2.68 0.34
N LYS A 82 -3.35 -3.96 0.04
CA LYS A 82 -3.88 -5.10 0.79
C LYS A 82 -2.96 -5.44 1.95
N MET A 83 -3.49 -5.49 3.17
CA MET A 83 -2.74 -5.98 4.34
C MET A 83 -2.64 -7.51 4.32
N SER A 84 -1.46 -8.06 4.63
CA SER A 84 -1.08 -9.47 4.36
C SER A 84 -1.97 -10.54 5.02
N ASN A 85 -2.73 -10.19 6.07
CA ASN A 85 -3.57 -11.13 6.81
C ASN A 85 -5.04 -11.15 6.33
N TYR A 86 -5.33 -10.62 5.13
CA TYR A 86 -6.71 -10.43 4.67
C TYR A 86 -7.13 -11.31 3.50
N ALA A 87 -8.41 -11.71 3.51
CA ALA A 87 -8.99 -12.61 2.53
C ALA A 87 -9.25 -11.89 1.20
N ASP A 88 -9.04 -12.58 0.08
CA ASP A 88 -9.23 -12.05 -1.28
C ASP A 88 -10.70 -11.66 -1.57
N VAL A 89 -11.64 -12.19 -0.79
CA VAL A 89 -13.07 -11.85 -0.91
C VAL A 89 -13.36 -10.37 -0.67
N ASP A 90 -12.51 -9.66 0.10
CA ASP A 90 -12.63 -8.22 0.33
C ASP A 90 -12.02 -7.37 -0.80
N LEU A 91 -11.37 -8.00 -1.79
CA LEU A 91 -10.79 -7.34 -2.96
C LEU A 91 -11.73 -7.36 -4.17
N GLN A 92 -12.83 -8.12 -4.14
CA GLN A 92 -13.73 -8.29 -5.29
C GLN A 92 -14.22 -6.96 -5.86
N LYS A 93 -14.46 -5.94 -5.04
CA LYS A 93 -14.87 -4.61 -5.53
C LYS A 93 -13.71 -3.81 -6.12
N ALA A 94 -12.52 -3.89 -5.51
CA ALA A 94 -11.32 -3.27 -6.06
C ALA A 94 -10.93 -3.87 -7.43
N GLU A 95 -11.05 -5.19 -7.56
CA GLU A 95 -10.85 -5.92 -8.81
C GLU A 95 -11.94 -5.60 -9.84
N ALA A 96 -13.21 -5.52 -9.43
CA ALA A 96 -14.32 -5.12 -10.31
C ALA A 96 -14.13 -3.71 -10.88
N GLU A 97 -13.56 -2.80 -10.10
CA GLU A 97 -13.23 -1.44 -10.52
C GLU A 97 -11.86 -1.32 -11.20
N GLN A 98 -11.19 -2.44 -11.48
CA GLN A 98 -9.87 -2.51 -12.12
C GLN A 98 -8.81 -1.66 -11.41
N LYS A 99 -8.93 -1.49 -10.09
CA LYS A 99 -7.97 -0.74 -9.30
C LYS A 99 -6.68 -1.56 -9.17
N LYS A 100 -5.54 -0.86 -9.08
CA LYS A 100 -4.25 -1.53 -8.89
C LYS A 100 -4.14 -2.03 -7.46
N VAL A 101 -4.29 -3.33 -7.26
CA VAL A 101 -4.10 -3.97 -5.95
C VAL A 101 -2.63 -4.34 -5.75
N VAL A 102 -2.07 -4.00 -4.59
CA VAL A 102 -0.68 -4.29 -4.23
C VAL A 102 -0.62 -4.79 -2.79
N ASP A 103 0.19 -5.80 -2.53
CA ASP A 103 0.43 -6.28 -1.17
C ASP A 103 1.18 -5.25 -0.33
N GLN A 104 0.85 -5.18 0.96
CA GLN A 104 1.44 -4.25 1.92
C GLN A 104 2.98 -4.34 1.95
N GLU A 105 3.53 -5.56 1.95
CA GLU A 105 4.99 -5.74 2.01
C GLU A 105 5.67 -5.22 0.74
N ALA A 106 5.13 -5.53 -0.44
CA ALA A 106 5.62 -5.03 -1.71
C ALA A 106 5.50 -3.51 -1.82
N PHE A 107 4.41 -2.95 -1.32
CA PHE A 107 4.18 -1.51 -1.24
C PHE A 107 5.22 -0.83 -0.33
N LEU A 108 5.47 -1.39 0.86
CA LEU A 108 6.43 -0.82 1.82
C LEU A 108 7.88 -0.95 1.36
N ALA A 109 8.24 -2.07 0.76
CA ALA A 109 9.54 -2.22 0.12
C ALA A 109 9.73 -1.16 -0.98
N ALA A 110 8.72 -0.95 -1.84
CA ALA A 110 8.77 0.10 -2.85
C ALA A 110 8.89 1.51 -2.23
N LEU A 111 8.21 1.77 -1.12
CA LEU A 111 8.14 3.07 -0.45
C LEU A 111 9.44 3.44 0.30
N PHE A 112 10.08 2.47 0.95
CA PHE A 112 11.19 2.68 1.89
C PHE A 112 12.53 2.07 1.45
N GLU A 113 12.54 0.99 0.67
CA GLU A 113 13.78 0.35 0.20
C GLU A 113 14.23 0.88 -1.17
N THR A 114 13.32 1.47 -1.95
CA THR A 114 13.70 2.14 -3.19
C THR A 114 14.46 3.42 -2.83
N THR A 115 15.79 3.37 -2.93
CA THR A 115 16.64 4.56 -2.93
C THR A 115 16.12 5.48 -4.02
N VAL A 116 15.48 6.59 -3.63
CA VAL A 116 15.12 7.66 -4.55
C VAL A 116 16.44 8.22 -5.05
N LEU A 117 16.91 7.72 -6.19
CA LEU A 117 17.97 8.34 -6.96
C LEU A 117 17.40 9.67 -7.42
N ARG A 118 17.64 10.73 -6.64
CA ARG A 118 17.47 12.10 -7.11
C ARG A 118 18.43 12.25 -8.30
N LEU A 119 17.87 12.32 -9.50
CA LEU A 119 18.57 12.83 -10.67
C LEU A 119 18.81 14.33 -10.48
#